data_AF-A0A836JYD4-F1
#
_entry.id   AF-A0A836JYD4-F1
#
_cell.length_a   1.000
_cell.length_b   1.000
_cell.length_c   1.000
_cell.angle_alpha   90.00
_cell.angle_beta   90.00
_cell.angle_gamma   90.00
#
_symmetry.space_group_name_H-M   'P 1'
#
loop_
_entity.id
_entity.type
_entity.pdbx_description
1 polymer ?
#
loop_
_entity_poly.entity_id
_entity_poly.type
_entity_poly.pdbx_seq_one_letter_code
_entity_poly.pdbx_strand_id
1 'polypeptide(L)'
;FYFFFLAHHALINKDTNGRKKSLLITITLGLYFSLFQLIEYINSPFTIADSIYSSTFFIATGFHGIHVIIGTLFLSVCLIRLYNIHFSSYFGFEAAS
;
A
#
# COMPACT_ATOMS: atom_id res chain seq x y z
N PHE A 1 0.76 7.47 4.34
CA PHE A 1 1.78 8.41 4.83
C PHE A 1 1.91 8.47 6.36
N TYR A 2 0.88 8.85 7.14
CA TYR A 2 1.01 8.97 8.61
C TYR A 2 1.30 7.65 9.36
N PHE A 3 0.61 6.57 9.01
CA PHE A 3 0.83 5.26 9.65
C PHE A 3 2.18 4.61 9.26
N PHE A 4 2.72 5.00 8.11
CA PHE A 4 4.05 4.61 7.70
C PHE A 4 5.13 5.25 8.58
N PHE A 5 4.98 6.56 8.86
CA PHE A 5 5.84 7.28 9.80
C PHE A 5 5.80 6.69 11.22
N LEU A 6 4.62 6.29 11.71
CA LEU A 6 4.49 5.59 12.99
C LEU A 6 5.18 4.22 12.99
N ALA A 7 5.16 3.49 11.87
CA ALA A 7 5.87 2.22 11.75
C ALA A 7 7.39 2.41 11.75
N HIS A 8 7.89 3.47 11.10
CA HIS A 8 9.29 3.87 11.12
C HIS A 8 9.74 4.36 12.50
N HIS A 9 8.93 5.17 13.18
CA HIS A 9 9.20 5.62 14.55
C HIS A 9 9.18 4.45 15.56
N ALA A 10 8.26 3.49 15.39
CA ALA A 10 8.24 2.27 16.19
C ALA A 10 9.47 1.36 15.92
N LEU A 11 10.03 1.40 14.71
CA LEU A 11 11.30 0.72 14.39
C LEU A 11 12.46 1.32 15.18
N ILE A 12 12.58 2.65 15.20
CA ILE A 12 13.62 3.39 15.94
C ILE A 12 13.50 3.11 17.44
N ASN A 13 12.28 3.00 17.96
CA ASN A 13 12.00 2.74 19.38
C ASN A 13 11.98 1.24 19.77
N LYS A 14 12.31 0.32 18.85
CA LYS A 14 12.27 -1.16 19.04
C LYS A 14 10.92 -1.74 19.49
N ASP A 15 9.81 -0.99 19.34
CA ASP A 15 8.47 -1.50 19.67
C ASP A 15 7.94 -2.39 18.53
N THR A 16 8.10 -3.69 18.73
CA THR A 16 7.68 -4.71 17.75
C THR A 16 6.16 -4.82 17.62
N ASN A 17 5.39 -4.54 18.67
CA ASN A 17 3.93 -4.63 18.65
C ASN A 17 3.32 -3.41 17.95
N GLY A 18 3.81 -2.21 18.27
CA GLY A 18 3.42 -0.98 17.58
C GLY A 18 3.70 -1.05 16.08
N ARG A 19 4.87 -1.58 15.69
CA ARG A 19 5.25 -1.78 14.28
C ARG A 19 4.31 -2.72 13.54
N LYS A 20 4.00 -3.90 14.11
CA LYS A 20 3.06 -4.87 13.52
C LYS A 20 1.68 -4.25 13.32
N LYS A 21 1.16 -3.56 14.34
CA LYS A 21 -0.16 -2.93 14.29
C LYS A 21 -0.23 -1.82 13.23
N SER A 22 0.79 -0.97 13.15
CA SER A 22 0.82 0.13 12.17
C SER A 22 0.94 -0.38 10.73
N LEU A 23 1.75 -1.41 10.51
CA LEU A 23 1.87 -2.02 9.18
C LEU A 23 0.57 -2.70 8.75
N LEU A 24 -0.08 -3.42 9.67
CA LEU A 24 -1.38 -4.07 9.42
C LEU A 24 -2.44 -3.04 9.03
N ILE A 25 -2.55 -1.92 9.77
CA ILE A 25 -3.47 -0.82 9.44
C ILE A 25 -3.17 -0.27 8.05
N THR A 26 -1.89 -0.06 7.71
CA THR A 26 -1.47 0.49 6.41
C THR A 26 -1.85 -0.44 5.25
N ILE A 27 -1.65 -1.76 5.40
CA ILE A 27 -2.04 -2.76 4.40
C ILE A 27 -3.56 -2.77 4.24
N THR A 28 -4.32 -2.78 5.35
CA THR A 28 -5.79 -2.76 5.31
C THR A 28 -6.31 -1.52 4.60
N LEU A 29 -5.76 -0.33 4.87
CA LEU A 29 -6.14 0.89 4.15
C LEU A 29 -5.83 0.82 2.65
N GLY A 30 -4.69 0.23 2.26
CA GLY A 30 -4.34 0.06 0.85
C GLY A 30 -5.26 -0.91 0.11
N LEU A 31 -5.71 -1.97 0.79
CA LEU A 31 -6.75 -2.88 0.26
C LEU A 31 -8.09 -2.16 0.10
N TYR A 32 -8.52 -1.37 1.10
CA TYR A 32 -9.73 -0.56 0.99
C TYR A 32 -9.66 0.42 -0.18
N PHE A 33 -8.55 1.15 -0.32
CA PHE A 33 -8.36 2.06 -1.46
C PHE A 33 -8.51 1.34 -2.81
N SER A 34 -7.87 0.16 -2.95
CA SER A 34 -7.94 -0.62 -4.19
C SER A 34 -9.36 -1.12 -4.50
N LEU A 35 -10.13 -1.50 -3.46
CA LEU A 35 -11.54 -1.88 -3.61
C LEU A 35 -12.41 -0.71 -4.06
N PHE A 36 -12.26 0.47 -3.45
CA PHE A 36 -13.00 1.66 -3.86
C PHE A 36 -12.64 2.09 -5.29
N GLN A 37 -11.36 2.01 -5.68
CA GLN A 37 -10.91 2.29 -7.04
C GLN A 37 -11.55 1.34 -8.06
N LEU A 38 -11.70 0.06 -7.71
CA LEU A 38 -12.39 -0.91 -8.57
C LEU A 38 -13.89 -0.60 -8.71
N ILE A 39 -14.56 -0.23 -7.62
CA ILE A 39 -15.97 0.16 -7.62
C ILE A 39 -16.18 1.40 -8.50
N GLU A 40 -15.27 2.38 -8.44
CA GLU A 40 -15.29 3.56 -9.31
C GLU A 40 -15.20 3.17 -10.79
N TYR A 41 -14.31 2.22 -11.14
CA TYR A 41 -14.15 1.77 -12.52
C TYR A 41 -15.38 1.02 -13.07
N ILE A 42 -16.04 0.21 -12.23
CA ILE A 42 -17.24 -0.55 -12.63
C ILE A 42 -18.45 0.39 -12.79
N ASN A 43 -18.58 1.38 -11.92
CA ASN A 43 -19.73 2.31 -11.92
C ASN A 43 -19.51 3.56 -12.79
N SER A 44 -18.34 3.72 -13.41
CA SER A 44 -18.06 4.84 -14.29
C SER A 44 -19.02 4.84 -15.49
N PRO A 45 -19.69 5.96 -15.79
CA PRO A 45 -20.59 6.06 -16.94
C PRO A 45 -19.84 6.16 -18.28
N PHE A 46 -18.51 6.22 -18.25
CA PHE A 46 -17.64 6.33 -19.41
C PHE A 46 -16.55 5.25 -19.43
N THR A 47 -16.17 4.84 -20.63
CA THR A 47 -15.09 3.89 -20.92
C THR A 47 -13.80 4.60 -21.29
N ILE A 48 -12.69 3.86 -21.34
CA ILE A 48 -11.38 4.40 -21.72
C ILE A 48 -11.35 4.97 -23.15
N ALA A 49 -12.25 4.53 -24.02
CA ALA A 49 -12.30 4.91 -25.43
C ALA A 49 -13.21 6.13 -25.72
N ASP A 50 -13.93 6.64 -24.71
CA ASP A 50 -15.02 7.60 -24.95
C ASP A 50 -14.52 9.03 -25.24
N SER A 51 -13.42 9.46 -24.62
CA SER A 51 -12.89 10.81 -24.78
C SER A 51 -11.43 10.96 -24.35
N ILE A 52 -10.82 12.08 -24.70
CA ILE A 52 -9.47 12.46 -24.22
C ILE A 52 -9.46 12.55 -22.68
N TYR A 53 -10.51 13.10 -22.08
CA TYR A 53 -10.64 13.14 -20.61
C TYR A 53 -10.69 11.73 -20.01
N SER A 54 -11.57 10.87 -20.52
CA SER A 54 -11.74 9.50 -20.02
C SER A 54 -10.46 8.67 -20.17
N SER A 55 -9.79 8.77 -21.32
CA SER A 55 -8.52 8.08 -21.57
C SER A 55 -7.41 8.53 -20.62
N THR A 56 -7.25 9.84 -20.40
CA THR A 56 -6.24 10.39 -19.49
C THR A 56 -6.55 10.06 -18.03
N PHE A 57 -7.83 10.08 -17.64
CA PHE A 57 -8.29 9.65 -16.32
C PHE A 57 -7.87 8.21 -16.04
N PHE A 58 -8.30 7.24 -16.86
CA PHE A 58 -8.02 5.80 -16.63
C PHE A 58 -6.54 5.46 -16.69
N ILE A 59 -5.73 6.15 -17.51
CA ILE A 59 -4.28 5.93 -17.54
C ILE A 59 -3.64 6.45 -16.24
N ALA A 60 -3.96 7.67 -15.81
CA ALA A 60 -3.38 8.25 -14.62
C ALA A 60 -3.78 7.49 -13.34
N THR A 61 -5.08 7.23 -13.17
CA THR A 61 -5.59 6.49 -12.01
C THR A 61 -5.22 5.01 -12.08
N GLY A 62 -5.13 4.42 -13.28
CA GLY A 62 -4.69 3.04 -13.48
C GLY A 62 -3.22 2.82 -13.11
N PHE A 63 -2.33 3.71 -13.56
CA PHE A 63 -0.92 3.64 -13.20
C PHE A 63 -0.72 3.83 -11.69
N HIS A 64 -1.41 4.80 -11.09
CA HIS A 64 -1.41 4.96 -9.64
C HIS A 64 -1.93 3.72 -8.91
N GLY A 65 -3.03 3.13 -9.37
CA GLY A 65 -3.61 1.91 -8.81
C GLY A 65 -2.63 0.74 -8.82
N ILE A 66 -1.91 0.53 -9.93
CA ILE A 66 -0.85 -0.49 -10.01
C ILE A 66 0.25 -0.23 -8.96
N HIS A 67 0.70 1.02 -8.85
CA HIS A 67 1.72 1.39 -7.85
C HIS A 67 1.26 1.08 -6.42
N VAL A 68 0.00 1.36 -6.08
CA VAL A 68 -0.58 1.06 -4.76
C VAL A 68 -0.66 -0.45 -4.51
N ILE A 69 -1.07 -1.25 -5.51
CA ILE A 69 -1.11 -2.72 -5.39
C ILE A 69 0.28 -3.29 -5.15
N ILE A 70 1.29 -2.85 -5.90
CA ILE A 70 2.67 -3.30 -5.69
C ILE A 70 3.17 -2.90 -4.30
N GLY A 71 2.90 -1.67 -3.86
CA GLY A 71 3.28 -1.19 -2.53
C GLY A 71 2.62 -1.98 -1.38
N THR A 72 1.33 -2.32 -1.51
CA THR A 72 0.62 -3.15 -0.51
C THR A 72 1.15 -4.57 -0.45
N LEU A 73 1.46 -5.19 -1.60
CA LEU A 73 2.13 -6.49 -1.65
C LEU A 73 3.50 -6.44 -0.97
N PHE A 74 4.30 -5.41 -1.27
CA PHE A 74 5.60 -5.23 -0.65
C PHE A 74 5.52 -5.11 0.89
N LEU A 75 4.59 -4.31 1.39
CA LEU A 75 4.33 -4.19 2.84
C LEU A 75 3.84 -5.50 3.45
N SER A 76 3.01 -6.28 2.75
CA SER A 76 2.54 -7.58 3.22
C SER A 76 3.68 -8.59 3.40
N VAL A 77 4.64 -8.64 2.46
CA VAL A 77 5.84 -9.45 2.58
C VAL A 77 6.70 -8.99 3.76
N CYS A 78 6.81 -7.68 3.99
CA CYS A 78 7.48 -7.12 5.17
C CYS A 78 6.81 -7.53 6.49
N LEU A 79 5.46 -7.60 6.52
CA LEU A 79 4.70 -8.07 7.68
C LEU A 79 4.98 -9.55 7.96
N ILE A 80 4.91 -10.40 6.93
CA ILE A 80 5.16 -11.85 7.06
C ILE A 80 6.58 -12.09 7.59
N ARG A 81 7.57 -11.37 7.06
CA ARG A 81 8.96 -11.43 7.54
C ARG A 81 9.09 -11.00 9.00
N LEU A 82 8.27 -10.06 9.46
CA LEU A 82 8.19 -9.61 10.87
C LEU A 82 7.57 -10.63 11.82
N TYR A 83 6.67 -11.48 11.34
CA TYR A 83 6.13 -12.57 12.16
C TYR A 83 7.09 -13.77 12.29
N ASN A 84 7.88 -14.07 11.26
CA ASN A 84 8.75 -15.24 11.22
C ASN A 84 10.13 -15.06 11.90
N ILE A 85 10.37 -13.96 12.65
CA ILE A 85 11.59 -13.70 13.45
C ILE A 85 12.91 -13.77 12.62
N HIS A 86 12.86 -13.61 11.28
CA HIS A 86 14.04 -13.50 10.42
C HIS A 86 14.67 -12.08 10.45
N PHE A 87 14.94 -11.54 11.64
CA PHE A 87 15.58 -10.22 11.79
C PHE A 87 17.00 -10.36 12.38
N SER A 88 17.94 -10.77 11.54
CA SER A 88 19.36 -10.40 11.71
C SER A 88 19.77 -9.22 10.81
N SER A 89 18.98 -8.87 9.79
CA SER A 89 19.32 -7.81 8.83
C SER A 89 18.10 -6.97 8.44
N TYR A 90 18.11 -5.71 8.88
CA TYR A 90 17.00 -4.75 8.87
C TYR A 90 16.64 -4.14 7.49
N PHE A 91 17.35 -4.52 6.43
CA PHE A 91 17.25 -3.87 5.11
C PHE A 91 15.87 -3.93 4.44
N GLY A 92 15.11 -5.02 4.65
CA GLY A 92 13.80 -5.20 4.00
C GLY A 92 12.74 -4.21 4.48
N PHE A 93 12.85 -3.71 5.72
CA PHE A 93 11.91 -2.75 6.28
C PHE A 93 12.30 -1.31 5.91
N GLU A 94 13.60 -1.06 5.71
CA GLU A 94 14.15 0.25 5.32
C GLU A 94 13.96 0.56 3.84
N ALA A 95 13.90 -0.48 2.99
CA ALA A 95 13.46 -0.36 1.60
C ALA A 95 11.94 -0.14 1.45
N ALA A 96 11.16 -0.35 2.52
CA ALA A 96 9.73 -0.01 2.57
C ALA A 96 9.48 1.44 2.98
N SER A 97 10.51 2.11 3.50
CA SER A 97 10.49 3.53 3.89
C SER A 97 10.86 4.52 2.81
#